data_AF-A0A221T6P3-F1
#
_entry.id   AF-A0A221T6P3-F1
#
_cell.length_a   1.000
_cell.length_b   1.000
_cell.length_c   1.000
_cell.angle_alpha   90.00
_cell.angle_beta   90.00
_cell.angle_gamma   90.00
#
_symmetry.space_group_name_H-M   'P 1'
#
loop_
_entity.id
_entity.type
_entity.pdbx_description
1 polymer ?
#
loop_
_entity_poly.entity_id
_entity_poly.type
_entity_poly.pdbx_seq_one_letter_code
_entity_poly.pdbx_strand_id
1 'polypeptide(L)'
;MKNSALALLLLSLMSFSSASKALNEFEAEDLADLTAIFVYLKNHCGYQDLPNEQIRRTLVAFAQQNRWDLSNYNAYDMTAMGEDSYRDLSKIAIPTPKKCQSLARNSLGLLSYAQ
;
A
#
# COMPACT_ATOMS: atom_id res chain seq x y z
N MET A 1 -25.33 25.79 34.05
CA MET A 1 -25.66 24.38 33.78
C MET A 1 -25.36 23.92 32.34
N LYS A 2 -25.47 24.78 31.31
CA LYS A 2 -25.14 24.40 29.91
C LYS A 2 -23.66 24.02 29.67
N ASN A 3 -22.72 24.75 30.28
CA ASN A 3 -21.28 24.56 29.99
C ASN A 3 -20.72 23.24 30.55
N SER A 4 -21.29 22.75 31.65
CA SER A 4 -20.89 21.48 32.28
C SER A 4 -21.31 20.25 31.46
N ALA A 5 -22.46 20.32 30.78
CA ALA A 5 -22.93 19.25 29.90
C ALA A 5 -22.05 19.12 28.65
N LEU A 6 -21.59 20.25 28.10
CA LEU A 6 -20.72 20.28 26.93
C LEU A 6 -19.32 19.73 27.25
N ALA A 7 -18.80 20.02 28.45
CA ALA A 7 -17.56 19.45 28.94
C ALA A 7 -17.64 17.92 29.13
N LEU A 8 -18.74 17.42 29.73
CA LEU A 8 -18.99 15.97 29.87
C LEU A 8 -19.14 15.27 28.51
N LEU A 9 -19.78 15.92 27.53
CA LEU A 9 -19.91 15.40 26.17
C LEU A 9 -18.55 15.31 25.47
N LEU A 10 -17.72 16.36 25.56
CA LEU A 10 -16.36 16.38 24.99
C LEU A 10 -15.44 15.32 25.62
N LEU A 11 -15.51 15.14 26.95
CA LEU A 11 -14.78 14.10 27.68
C LEU A 11 -15.20 12.69 27.23
N SER A 12 -16.49 12.49 26.96
CA SER A 12 -16.99 11.21 26.44
C SER A 12 -16.49 10.92 25.02
N LEU A 13 -16.37 11.95 24.16
CA LEU A 13 -15.91 11.82 22.78
C LEU A 13 -14.39 11.57 22.67
N MET A 14 -13.57 12.13 23.57
CA MET A 14 -12.12 11.88 23.58
C MET A 14 -11.76 10.45 24.02
N SER A 15 -12.65 9.77 24.75
CA SER A 15 -12.46 8.37 25.17
C SER A 15 -12.54 7.36 24.01
N PHE A 16 -13.01 7.79 22.82
CA PHE A 16 -13.16 6.94 21.62
C PHE A 16 -12.22 7.34 20.48
N SER A 17 -11.25 8.23 20.70
CA SER A 17 -10.26 8.55 19.67
C SER A 17 -9.18 7.47 19.62
N SER A 18 -9.36 6.49 18.72
CA SER A 18 -8.27 5.64 18.27
C SER A 18 -7.15 6.54 17.76
N ALA A 19 -5.95 6.47 18.33
CA ALA A 19 -4.80 7.17 17.78
C ALA A 19 -4.64 6.73 16.31
N SER A 20 -4.61 7.71 15.39
CA SER A 20 -4.16 7.46 14.02
C SER A 20 -2.79 6.81 14.12
N LYS A 21 -2.72 5.51 13.86
CA LYS A 21 -1.46 4.78 13.94
C LYS A 21 -0.78 4.97 12.60
N ALA A 22 0.32 5.70 12.63
CA ALA A 22 1.29 5.79 11.56
C ALA A 22 1.62 4.39 11.00
N LEU A 23 1.95 4.31 9.70
CA LEU A 23 2.29 3.09 8.97
C LEU A 23 3.19 2.19 9.82
N ASN A 24 2.75 0.97 10.07
CA ASN A 24 3.56 -0.04 10.74
C ASN A 24 4.45 -0.80 9.72
N GLU A 25 5.39 -1.60 10.21
CA GLU A 25 6.36 -2.30 9.37
C GLU A 25 5.70 -3.24 8.34
N PHE A 26 4.66 -3.97 8.74
CA PHE A 26 3.94 -4.88 7.83
C PHE A 26 3.19 -4.11 6.73
N GLU A 27 2.60 -2.96 7.06
CA GLU A 27 1.92 -2.11 6.06
C GLU A 27 2.93 -1.49 5.09
N ALA A 28 4.14 -1.15 5.55
CA ALA A 28 5.24 -0.70 4.71
C ALA A 28 5.74 -1.83 3.78
N GLU A 29 5.90 -3.04 4.32
CA GLU A 29 6.29 -4.23 3.57
C GLU A 29 5.25 -4.58 2.49
N ASP A 30 3.96 -4.57 2.82
CA ASP A 30 2.88 -4.80 1.85
C ASP A 30 2.91 -3.79 0.69
N LEU A 31 3.16 -2.50 0.98
CA LEU A 31 3.31 -1.48 -0.07
C LEU A 31 4.56 -1.70 -0.94
N ALA A 32 5.66 -2.14 -0.34
CA ALA A 32 6.89 -2.48 -1.05
C ALA A 32 6.70 -3.71 -1.97
N ASP A 33 6.02 -4.74 -1.47
CA ASP A 33 5.69 -5.96 -2.21
C ASP A 33 4.78 -5.67 -3.41
N LEU A 34 3.72 -4.88 -3.22
CA LEU A 34 2.85 -4.46 -4.31
C LEU A 34 3.63 -3.64 -5.35
N THR A 35 4.52 -2.75 -4.91
CA THR A 35 5.41 -1.99 -5.82
C THR A 35 6.27 -2.94 -6.65
N ALA A 36 6.94 -3.89 -6.00
CA ALA A 36 7.77 -4.90 -6.65
C ALA A 36 7.00 -5.72 -7.68
N ILE A 37 5.76 -6.10 -7.38
CA ILE A 37 4.88 -6.81 -8.33
C ILE A 37 4.63 -5.98 -9.58
N PHE A 38 4.25 -4.70 -9.44
CA PHE A 38 4.01 -3.85 -10.61
C PHE A 38 5.28 -3.61 -11.44
N VAL A 39 6.43 -3.43 -10.78
CA VAL A 39 7.73 -3.32 -11.47
C VAL A 39 8.07 -4.62 -12.21
N TYR A 40 7.82 -5.78 -11.60
CA TYR A 40 8.02 -7.07 -12.25
C TYR A 40 7.11 -7.24 -13.47
N LEU A 41 5.84 -6.88 -13.35
CA LEU A 41 4.89 -6.94 -14.46
C LEU A 41 5.33 -6.07 -15.64
N LYS A 42 5.83 -4.86 -15.37
CA LYS A 42 6.36 -3.95 -16.39
C LYS A 42 7.58 -4.52 -17.09
N ASN A 43 8.52 -5.09 -16.34
CA ASN A 43 9.82 -5.51 -16.87
C ASN A 43 9.79 -6.89 -17.54
N HIS A 44 8.89 -7.79 -17.11
CA HIS A 44 8.94 -9.21 -17.50
C HIS A 44 7.64 -9.77 -18.06
N CYS A 45 6.51 -9.06 -17.94
CA CYS A 45 5.19 -9.61 -18.23
C CYS A 45 4.40 -8.85 -19.30
N GLY A 46 5.02 -7.92 -20.02
CA GLY A 46 4.41 -7.20 -21.13
C GLY A 46 3.54 -6.00 -20.75
N TYR A 47 3.65 -5.51 -19.50
CA TYR A 47 2.93 -4.32 -19.01
C TYR A 47 3.78 -3.05 -19.04
N GLN A 48 4.77 -2.96 -19.94
CA GLN A 48 5.71 -1.82 -20.00
C GLN A 48 5.00 -0.46 -20.08
N ASP A 49 3.85 -0.40 -20.74
CA ASP A 49 3.08 0.83 -20.98
C ASP A 49 2.25 1.30 -19.77
N LEU A 50 2.19 0.52 -18.68
CA LEU A 50 1.50 0.91 -17.46
C LEU A 50 2.18 2.14 -16.81
N PRO A 51 1.53 3.31 -16.71
CA PRO A 51 2.20 4.53 -16.22
C PRO A 51 2.59 4.43 -14.74
N ASN A 52 3.80 4.87 -14.40
CA ASN A 52 4.27 4.88 -13.00
C ASN A 52 3.38 5.73 -12.09
N GLU A 53 2.82 6.82 -12.61
CA GLU A 53 1.90 7.66 -11.86
C GLU A 53 0.56 6.98 -11.58
N GLN A 54 0.11 6.09 -12.47
CA GLN A 54 -1.07 5.28 -12.21
C GLN A 54 -0.81 4.26 -11.09
N ILE A 55 0.34 3.59 -11.12
CA ILE A 55 0.76 2.66 -10.06
C ILE A 55 0.84 3.39 -8.71
N ARG A 56 1.51 4.55 -8.66
CA ARG A 56 1.62 5.36 -7.44
C ARG A 56 0.24 5.70 -6.86
N ARG A 57 -0.68 6.21 -7.67
CA ARG A 57 -2.03 6.57 -7.23
C ARG A 57 -2.81 5.34 -6.75
N THR A 58 -2.69 4.21 -7.44
CA THR A 58 -3.28 2.93 -7.02
C THR A 58 -2.80 2.50 -5.64
N LEU A 59 -1.49 2.55 -5.38
CA LEU A 59 -0.94 2.13 -4.09
C LEU A 59 -1.36 3.07 -2.95
N VAL A 60 -1.39 4.38 -3.20
CA VAL A 60 -1.90 5.36 -2.23
C VAL A 60 -3.38 5.12 -1.95
N ALA A 61 -4.20 4.91 -2.98
CA ALA A 61 -5.62 4.64 -2.81
C ALA A 61 -5.88 3.31 -2.09
N PHE A 62 -5.09 2.26 -2.39
CA PHE A 62 -5.13 0.99 -1.68
C PHE A 62 -4.85 1.17 -0.18
N ALA A 63 -3.79 1.90 0.19
CA ALA A 63 -3.48 2.20 1.58
C ALA A 63 -4.63 2.96 2.27
N GLN A 64 -5.20 3.97 1.60
CA GLN A 64 -6.32 4.76 2.13
C GLN A 64 -7.58 3.91 2.34
N GLN A 65 -7.89 2.99 1.44
CA GLN A 65 -9.02 2.08 1.60
C GLN A 65 -8.84 1.12 2.77
N ASN A 66 -7.60 0.68 3.01
CA ASN A 66 -7.24 -0.12 4.18
C ASN A 66 -7.08 0.72 5.46
N ARG A 67 -7.31 2.04 5.38
CA ARG A 67 -7.20 3.00 6.49
C ARG A 67 -5.80 3.08 7.10
N TRP A 68 -4.78 2.86 6.27
CA TRP A 68 -3.38 3.01 6.66
C TRP A 68 -2.99 4.48 6.71
N ASP A 69 -2.26 4.87 7.75
CA ASP A 69 -1.79 6.24 7.94
C ASP A 69 -0.43 6.43 7.26
N LEU A 70 -0.42 7.10 6.12
CA LEU A 70 0.80 7.37 5.35
C LEU A 70 1.64 8.55 5.89
N SER A 71 1.28 9.15 7.03
CA SER A 71 1.96 10.36 7.56
C SER A 71 3.45 10.16 7.83
N ASN A 72 3.87 8.93 8.15
CA ASN A 72 5.26 8.53 8.35
C ASN A 72 5.83 7.70 7.18
N TYR A 73 5.24 7.74 5.98
CA TYR A 73 5.74 6.99 4.82
C TYR A 73 7.24 7.24 4.57
N ASN A 74 7.69 8.48 4.78
CA ASN A 74 9.10 8.89 4.62
C ASN A 74 10.02 8.42 5.76
N ALA A 75 9.51 7.76 6.79
CA ALA A 75 10.32 7.17 7.86
C ALA A 75 10.92 5.81 7.47
N TYR A 76 10.38 5.17 6.43
CA TYR A 76 10.89 3.93 5.85
C TYR A 76 11.67 4.22 4.57
N ASP A 77 12.72 3.44 4.31
CA ASP A 77 13.37 3.42 3.00
C ASP A 77 12.55 2.54 2.04
N MET A 78 11.43 3.10 1.57
CA MET A 78 10.51 2.41 0.67
C MET A 78 11.15 2.02 -0.66
N THR A 79 12.25 2.68 -1.05
CA THR A 79 13.01 2.31 -2.25
C THR A 79 13.78 1.02 -1.98
N ALA A 80 14.57 0.97 -0.91
CA ALA A 80 15.31 -0.22 -0.53
C ALA A 80 14.37 -1.42 -0.28
N MET A 81 13.26 -1.21 0.44
CA MET A 81 12.26 -2.27 0.66
C MET A 81 11.68 -2.79 -0.66
N GLY A 82 11.31 -1.90 -1.59
CA GLY A 82 10.78 -2.31 -2.89
C GLY A 82 11.79 -3.07 -3.76
N GLU A 83 13.07 -2.67 -3.72
CA GLU A 83 14.16 -3.39 -4.42
C GLU A 83 14.42 -4.77 -3.81
N ASP A 84 14.35 -4.88 -2.49
CA ASP A 84 14.48 -6.13 -1.76
C ASP A 84 13.34 -7.10 -2.12
N SER A 85 12.08 -6.65 -2.04
CA SER A 85 10.91 -7.41 -2.47
C SER A 85 11.00 -7.83 -3.94
N TYR A 86 11.48 -6.94 -4.83
CA TYR A 86 11.66 -7.25 -6.25
C TYR A 86 12.69 -8.36 -6.49
N ARG A 87 13.83 -8.28 -5.79
CA ARG A 87 14.88 -9.30 -5.87
C ARG A 87 14.37 -10.65 -5.38
N ASP A 88 13.62 -10.67 -4.29
CA ASP A 88 13.10 -11.92 -3.72
C ASP A 88 12.01 -12.52 -4.59
N LEU A 89 11.06 -11.72 -5.10
CA LEU A 89 10.10 -12.12 -6.12
C LEU A 89 10.78 -12.70 -7.37
N SER A 90 11.89 -12.10 -7.81
CA SER A 90 12.63 -12.53 -8.99
C SER A 90 13.28 -13.91 -8.80
N LYS A 91 13.76 -14.23 -7.59
CA LYS A 91 14.39 -15.52 -7.25
C LYS A 91 13.41 -16.69 -7.16
N ILE A 92 12.10 -16.44 -7.03
CA ILE A 92 11.10 -17.53 -6.95
C ILE A 92 11.17 -18.37 -8.24
N ALA A 93 11.57 -19.64 -8.08
CA ALA A 93 11.83 -20.59 -9.16
C ALA A 93 10.54 -21.19 -9.74
N ILE A 94 9.67 -20.33 -10.27
CA ILE A 94 8.50 -20.72 -11.05
C ILE A 94 8.65 -20.23 -12.50
N PRO A 95 8.13 -20.96 -13.51
CA PRO A 95 8.21 -20.53 -14.90
C PRO A 95 7.62 -19.13 -15.10
N THR A 96 8.35 -18.25 -15.81
CA THR A 96 7.97 -16.85 -16.00
C THR A 96 6.52 -16.67 -16.48
N PRO A 97 6.01 -17.43 -17.48
CA PRO A 97 4.61 -17.29 -17.90
C PRO A 97 3.62 -17.54 -16.76
N LYS A 98 3.88 -18.55 -15.91
CA LYS A 98 3.05 -18.88 -14.75
C LYS A 98 3.13 -17.79 -13.68
N LYS A 99 4.33 -17.24 -13.43
CA LYS A 99 4.55 -16.10 -12.53
C LYS A 99 3.75 -14.89 -12.99
N CYS A 100 3.92 -14.50 -14.26
CA CYS A 100 3.23 -13.37 -14.85
C CYS A 100 1.71 -13.51 -14.80
N GLN A 101 1.18 -14.68 -15.16
CA GLN A 101 -0.26 -14.94 -15.07
C GLN A 101 -0.77 -14.82 -13.63
N SER A 102 -0.05 -15.40 -12.66
CA SER A 102 -0.45 -15.34 -11.25
C SER A 102 -0.41 -13.92 -10.69
N LEU A 103 0.68 -13.19 -10.95
CA LEU A 103 0.84 -11.81 -10.51
C LEU A 103 -0.24 -10.91 -11.14
N ALA A 104 -0.39 -10.96 -12.45
CA ALA A 104 -1.36 -10.13 -13.18
C ALA A 104 -2.79 -10.37 -12.71
N ARG A 105 -3.19 -11.63 -12.54
CA ARG A 105 -4.53 -11.99 -12.04
C ARG A 105 -4.81 -11.43 -10.66
N ASN A 106 -3.80 -11.40 -9.78
CA ASN A 106 -3.99 -11.05 -8.37
C ASN A 106 -3.79 -9.56 -8.09
N SER A 107 -3.03 -8.82 -8.92
CA SER A 107 -2.67 -7.42 -8.62
C SER A 107 -3.29 -6.38 -9.55
N LEU A 108 -3.59 -6.70 -10.82
CA LEU A 108 -4.07 -5.67 -11.75
C LEU A 108 -5.46 -5.13 -11.40
N GLY A 109 -6.25 -5.87 -10.61
CA GLY A 109 -7.52 -5.38 -10.07
C GLY A 109 -7.35 -4.13 -9.20
N LEU A 110 -6.19 -3.96 -8.56
CA LEU A 110 -5.87 -2.78 -7.75
C LEU A 110 -5.85 -1.49 -8.60
N LEU A 111 -5.62 -1.59 -9.91
CA LEU A 111 -5.63 -0.41 -10.80
C LEU A 111 -6.99 0.29 -10.84
N SER A 112 -8.07 -0.38 -10.44
CA SER A 112 -9.39 0.24 -10.27
C SER A 112 -9.45 1.27 -9.14
N TYR A 113 -8.52 1.23 -8.18
CA TYR A 113 -8.46 2.19 -7.07
C TYR A 113 -7.92 3.57 -7.47
N ALA A 114 -7.27 3.68 -8.62
CA ALA A 114 -6.76 4.97 -9.12
C ALA A 114 -7.80 5.79 -9.92
N GLN A 115 -9.07 5.39 -9.88
CA GLN A 115 -10.18 6.09 -10.56
C GLN A 115 -10.68 7.29 -9.74
#